data_AF-A0A813IKX1-F1
#
_entry.id   AF-A0A813IKX1-F1
#
_cell.length_a   1.000
_cell.length_b   1.000
_cell.length_c   1.000
_cell.angle_alpha   90.00
_cell.angle_beta   90.00
_cell.angle_gamma   90.00
#
_symmetry.space_group_name_H-M   'P 1'
#
loop_
_entity.id
_entity.type
_entity.pdbx_description
1 polymer ?
#
loop_
_entity_poly.entity_id
_entity_poly.type
_entity_poly.pdbx_seq_one_letter_code
_entity_poly.pdbx_strand_id
1 'polypeptide(L)'
;VDCGGRFKRGTPDEVAVQSAVHTRKGVERIIRFALEEACRRPRRRLTVATKSNAQKHSMVMWDDILDELKPEYDGKVEITRDHIDALCMKFVSRPEEFDVVVASNLFGDILTDLSGAVCGGLGLNPSANLNPERNFPSLFEPVHGSAPDIAGKGVANPVAAILSACMMLDWVGVDPEVSAATRKAVYSCLEAGEATGDVGGKLTSRGFLEALLPRLEI
;
A
#
# COMPACT_ATOMS: atom_id res chain seq x y z
N VAL A 1 -3.90 17.71 2.11
CA VAL A 1 -4.43 19.08 2.31
C VAL A 1 -5.92 18.96 2.32
N ASP A 2 -6.58 19.30 3.43
CA ASP A 2 -8.03 19.41 3.44
C ASP A 2 -8.40 20.71 2.72
N CYS A 3 -9.17 20.62 1.64
CA CYS A 3 -9.50 21.76 0.79
C CYS A 3 -11.00 21.73 0.55
N GLY A 4 -11.73 22.53 1.31
CA GLY A 4 -13.18 22.44 1.32
C GLY A 4 -13.81 23.25 2.42
N GLY A 5 -15.09 22.99 2.67
CA GLY A 5 -15.85 23.64 3.72
C GLY A 5 -17.29 23.18 3.75
N ARG A 6 -17.97 23.50 4.85
CA ARG A 6 -19.40 23.25 5.04
C ARG A 6 -20.13 24.57 5.29
N PHE A 7 -21.19 24.81 4.54
CA PHE A 7 -22.07 25.96 4.67
C PHE A 7 -23.41 25.54 5.29
N LYS A 8 -24.00 26.41 6.13
CA LYS A 8 -25.30 26.18 6.82
C LYS A 8 -25.42 24.84 7.54
N ARG A 9 -24.39 24.50 8.33
CA ARG A 9 -24.30 23.22 9.04
C ARG A 9 -25.52 22.94 9.93
N GLY A 10 -26.08 21.74 9.82
CA GLY A 10 -27.22 21.30 10.64
C GLY A 10 -28.58 21.77 10.13
N THR A 11 -28.66 22.31 8.91
CA THR A 11 -29.92 22.70 8.28
C THR A 11 -30.18 21.87 7.01
N PRO A 12 -31.42 21.79 6.50
CA PRO A 12 -31.70 21.16 5.21
C PRO A 12 -30.98 21.79 4.01
N ASP A 13 -30.51 23.03 4.13
CA ASP A 13 -29.75 23.76 3.11
C ASP A 13 -28.23 23.55 3.22
N GLU A 14 -27.79 22.57 4.01
CA GLU A 14 -26.38 22.33 4.22
C GLU A 14 -25.67 21.90 2.93
N VAL A 15 -24.54 22.54 2.63
CA VAL A 15 -23.70 22.23 1.47
C VAL A 15 -22.28 21.95 1.95
N ALA A 16 -21.67 20.88 1.43
CA ALA A 16 -20.26 20.58 1.62
C ALA A 16 -19.52 20.61 0.28
N VAL A 17 -18.37 21.28 0.26
CA VAL A 17 -17.43 21.24 -0.87
C VAL A 17 -16.16 20.57 -0.37
N GLN A 18 -15.67 19.60 -1.13
CA GLN A 18 -14.40 18.95 -0.89
C GLN A 18 -13.66 18.77 -2.21
N SER A 19 -12.44 19.27 -2.26
CA SER A 19 -11.61 19.29 -3.47
C SER A 19 -10.45 18.32 -3.34
N ALA A 20 -10.32 17.42 -4.32
CA ALA A 20 -9.11 16.63 -4.53
C ALA A 20 -8.10 17.46 -5.32
N VAL A 21 -6.94 17.74 -4.73
CA VAL A 21 -5.89 18.55 -5.37
C VAL A 21 -4.83 17.64 -5.99
N HIS A 22 -4.66 17.74 -7.30
CA HIS A 22 -3.61 17.04 -8.05
C HIS A 22 -2.72 18.08 -8.72
N THR A 23 -1.40 17.94 -8.55
CA THR A 23 -0.41 18.80 -9.20
C THR A 23 0.39 17.97 -10.19
N ARG A 24 0.81 18.57 -11.32
CA ARG A 24 1.56 17.85 -12.37
C ARG A 24 2.82 17.21 -11.79
N LYS A 25 3.59 17.99 -11.02
CA LYS A 25 4.77 17.52 -10.29
C LYS A 25 4.46 16.34 -9.37
N GLY A 26 3.33 16.38 -8.64
CA GLY A 26 2.94 15.34 -7.69
C GLY A 26 2.51 14.04 -8.38
N VAL A 27 1.82 14.14 -9.51
CA VAL A 27 1.36 13.00 -10.30
C VAL A 27 2.52 12.36 -11.07
N GLU A 28 3.32 13.18 -11.76
CA GLU A 28 4.45 12.69 -12.54
C GLU A 28 5.46 11.93 -11.66
N ARG A 29 5.82 12.48 -10.49
CA ARG A 29 6.81 11.83 -9.62
C ARG A 29 6.35 10.46 -9.12
N ILE A 30 5.06 10.29 -8.80
CA ILE A 30 4.57 9.01 -8.25
C ILE A 30 4.41 7.97 -9.36
N ILE A 31 4.00 8.39 -10.57
CA ILE A 31 3.95 7.51 -11.74
C ILE A 31 5.37 7.08 -12.14
N ARG A 32 6.33 8.00 -12.21
CA ARG A 32 7.74 7.67 -12.47
C ARG A 32 8.30 6.70 -11.42
N PHE A 33 8.06 6.97 -10.14
CA PHE A 33 8.47 6.06 -9.08
C PHE A 33 7.90 4.65 -9.28
N ALA A 34 6.60 4.54 -9.58
CA ALA A 34 5.97 3.24 -9.82
C ALA A 34 6.48 2.52 -11.08
N LEU A 35 6.82 3.27 -12.14
CA LEU A 35 7.46 2.73 -13.34
C LEU A 35 8.85 2.16 -13.02
N GLU A 36 9.66 2.88 -12.24
CA GLU A 36 10.97 2.40 -11.78
C GLU A 36 10.84 1.17 -10.87
N GLU A 37 9.85 1.14 -9.98
CA GLU A 37 9.56 -0.05 -9.17
C GLU A 37 9.14 -1.24 -10.05
N ALA A 38 8.31 -1.02 -11.06
CA ALA A 38 7.93 -2.08 -12.00
C ALA A 38 9.14 -2.61 -12.77
N CYS A 39 10.06 -1.74 -13.22
CA CYS A 39 11.31 -2.14 -13.88
C CYS A 39 12.18 -3.08 -13.01
N ARG A 40 12.18 -2.89 -11.69
CA ARG A 40 12.97 -3.69 -10.74
C ARG A 40 12.36 -5.06 -10.45
N ARG A 41 11.07 -5.25 -10.76
CA ARG A 41 10.34 -6.47 -10.45
C ARG A 41 10.39 -7.47 -11.61
N PRO A 42 10.37 -8.79 -11.34
CA PRO A 42 10.49 -9.80 -12.38
C PRO A 42 9.38 -9.75 -13.44
N ARG A 43 8.15 -9.39 -13.04
CA ARG A 43 6.99 -9.36 -13.94
C ARG A 43 6.91 -8.10 -14.80
N ARG A 44 7.62 -7.03 -14.41
CA ARG A 44 7.73 -5.78 -15.16
C ARG A 44 6.37 -5.23 -15.62
N ARG A 45 5.39 -5.18 -14.73
CA ARG A 45 4.02 -4.75 -15.05
C ARG A 45 3.58 -3.63 -14.11
N LEU A 46 3.04 -2.56 -14.70
CA LEU A 46 2.41 -1.44 -14.00
C LEU A 46 0.94 -1.30 -14.41
N THR A 47 0.06 -1.23 -13.42
CA THR A 47 -1.34 -0.81 -13.62
C THR A 47 -1.57 0.55 -12.99
N VAL A 48 -2.11 1.49 -13.77
CA VAL A 48 -2.48 2.83 -13.30
C VAL A 48 -3.98 2.88 -13.01
N ALA A 49 -4.33 3.13 -11.75
CA ALA A 49 -5.72 3.30 -11.33
C ALA A 49 -6.24 4.68 -11.75
N THR A 50 -7.34 4.70 -12.49
CA THR A 50 -7.96 5.94 -13.00
C THR A 50 -9.46 5.95 -12.78
N LYS A 51 -10.10 7.11 -12.92
CA LYS A 51 -11.55 7.23 -13.05
C LYS A 51 -11.93 8.38 -14.00
N SER A 52 -11.16 8.54 -15.07
CA SER A 52 -11.30 9.62 -16.07
C SER A 52 -12.64 9.63 -16.80
N ASN A 53 -13.42 8.54 -16.74
CA ASN A 53 -14.79 8.54 -17.23
C ASN A 53 -15.73 9.44 -16.40
N ALA A 54 -15.46 9.65 -15.11
CA ALA A 54 -16.26 10.48 -14.19
C ALA A 54 -15.48 11.70 -13.66
N GLN A 55 -14.20 11.55 -13.34
CA GLN A 55 -13.32 12.64 -12.89
C GLN A 55 -12.58 13.26 -14.08
N LYS A 56 -13.29 14.10 -14.83
CA LYS A 56 -12.86 14.64 -16.13
C LYS A 56 -11.67 15.60 -16.12
N HIS A 57 -11.28 16.11 -14.96
CA HIS A 57 -10.14 17.02 -14.84
C HIS A 57 -8.95 16.33 -14.19
N SER A 58 -9.12 15.85 -12.95
CA SER A 58 -8.03 15.21 -12.20
C SER A 58 -7.54 13.92 -12.87
N MET A 59 -8.42 12.95 -13.10
CA MET A 59 -7.98 11.64 -13.60
C MET A 59 -7.63 11.65 -15.10
N VAL A 60 -8.20 12.55 -15.89
CA VAL A 60 -7.74 12.77 -17.27
C VAL A 60 -6.31 13.30 -17.28
N MET A 61 -5.98 14.25 -16.40
CA MET A 61 -4.59 14.73 -16.26
C MET A 61 -3.62 13.63 -15.82
N TRP A 62 -4.05 12.65 -15.01
CA TRP A 62 -3.23 11.46 -14.72
C TRP A 62 -3.00 10.61 -15.97
N ASP A 63 -4.05 10.39 -16.76
CA ASP A 63 -3.97 9.61 -17.99
C ASP A 63 -3.03 10.28 -19.01
N ASP A 64 -3.14 11.60 -19.18
CA ASP A 64 -2.28 12.42 -20.06
C ASP A 64 -0.80 12.32 -19.65
N ILE A 65 -0.51 12.52 -18.36
CA ILE A 65 0.87 12.41 -17.83
C ILE A 65 1.41 11.00 -18.04
N LEU A 66 0.60 9.95 -17.85
CA LEU A 66 1.05 8.59 -18.14
C LEU A 66 1.35 8.39 -19.63
N ASP A 67 0.54 8.95 -20.54
CA ASP A 67 0.80 8.86 -21.99
C ASP A 67 2.08 9.59 -22.40
N GLU A 68 2.41 10.70 -21.74
CA GLU A 68 3.69 11.41 -21.93
C GLU A 68 4.89 10.59 -21.47
N LEU A 69 4.76 9.86 -20.35
CA LEU A 69 5.85 9.06 -19.76
C LEU A 69 6.05 7.71 -20.44
N LYS A 70 4.98 7.11 -20.95
CA LYS A 70 4.96 5.75 -21.50
C LYS A 70 6.08 5.47 -22.53
N PRO A 71 6.40 6.36 -23.48
CA PRO A 71 7.48 6.13 -24.45
C PRO A 71 8.87 5.92 -23.81
N GLU A 72 9.15 6.52 -22.65
CA GLU A 72 10.45 6.37 -21.97
C GLU A 72 10.67 4.95 -21.42
N TYR A 73 9.58 4.20 -21.24
CA TYR A 73 9.53 2.86 -20.65
C TYR A 73 9.09 1.77 -21.64
N ASP A 74 8.97 2.10 -22.93
CA ASP A 74 8.58 1.14 -23.96
C ASP A 74 9.56 -0.04 -24.03
N GLY A 75 9.02 -1.25 -24.13
CA GLY A 75 9.77 -2.50 -24.04
C GLY A 75 10.39 -2.83 -22.66
N LYS A 76 10.31 -1.93 -21.67
CA LYS A 76 10.83 -2.17 -20.31
C LYS A 76 9.76 -2.65 -19.34
N VAL A 77 8.54 -2.09 -19.44
CA VAL A 77 7.40 -2.37 -18.55
C VAL A 77 6.11 -2.48 -19.35
N GLU A 78 5.30 -3.49 -19.07
CA GLU A 78 3.91 -3.55 -19.56
C GLU A 78 3.05 -2.57 -18.75
N ILE A 79 2.48 -1.56 -19.41
CA ILE A 79 1.70 -0.52 -18.75
C ILE A 79 0.21 -0.66 -19.13
N THR A 80 -0.64 -0.84 -18.13
CA THR A 80 -2.10 -0.89 -18.27
C THR A 80 -2.76 0.23 -17.46
N ARG A 81 -3.99 0.61 -17.85
CA ARG A 81 -4.86 1.49 -17.09
C ARG A 81 -6.13 0.73 -16.74
N ASP A 82 -6.60 0.88 -15.50
CA ASP A 82 -7.87 0.32 -15.09
C ASP A 82 -8.72 1.37 -14.36
N HIS A 83 -10.01 1.39 -14.66
CA HIS A 83 -10.93 2.19 -13.87
C HIS A 83 -11.05 1.62 -12.45
N ILE A 84 -11.03 2.47 -11.42
CA ILE A 84 -10.93 2.05 -10.01
C ILE A 84 -12.02 1.06 -9.60
N ASP A 85 -13.24 1.17 -10.14
CA ASP A 85 -14.33 0.22 -9.91
C ASP A 85 -14.03 -1.16 -10.50
N ALA A 86 -13.60 -1.23 -11.76
CA ALA A 86 -13.18 -2.47 -12.36
C ALA A 86 -11.93 -3.04 -11.66
N LEU A 87 -10.98 -2.19 -11.27
CA LEU A 87 -9.77 -2.57 -10.57
C LEU A 87 -10.09 -3.26 -9.24
N CYS A 88 -11.00 -2.69 -8.43
CA CYS A 88 -11.47 -3.32 -7.19
C CYS A 88 -12.08 -4.71 -7.46
N MET A 89 -12.91 -4.85 -8.50
CA MET A 89 -13.48 -6.16 -8.87
C MET A 89 -12.39 -7.17 -9.25
N LYS A 90 -11.34 -6.73 -9.94
CA LYS A 90 -10.22 -7.60 -10.34
C LYS A 90 -9.31 -7.96 -9.16
N PHE A 91 -9.11 -7.06 -8.19
CA PHE A 91 -8.38 -7.36 -6.96
C PHE A 91 -9.01 -8.55 -6.21
N VAL A 92 -10.34 -8.65 -6.23
CA VAL A 92 -11.05 -9.78 -5.60
C VAL A 92 -11.03 -11.03 -6.46
N SER A 93 -11.29 -10.89 -7.77
CA SER A 93 -11.53 -12.05 -8.64
C SER A 93 -10.27 -12.64 -9.30
N ARG A 94 -9.21 -11.85 -9.44
CA ARG A 94 -7.97 -12.20 -10.15
C ARG A 94 -6.75 -11.40 -9.64
N PRO A 95 -6.47 -11.39 -8.32
CA PRO A 95 -5.37 -10.61 -7.74
C PRO A 95 -4.00 -10.93 -8.35
N GLU A 96 -3.80 -12.16 -8.83
CA GLU A 96 -2.58 -12.63 -9.47
C GLU A 96 -2.25 -11.90 -10.78
N GLU A 97 -3.16 -11.14 -11.37
CA GLU A 97 -2.87 -10.33 -12.55
C GLU A 97 -1.95 -9.14 -12.23
N PHE A 98 -1.91 -8.65 -10.99
CA PHE A 98 -1.24 -7.40 -10.64
C PHE A 98 0.21 -7.60 -10.17
N ASP A 99 1.05 -6.60 -10.41
CA ASP A 99 2.44 -6.56 -9.93
C ASP A 99 2.74 -5.23 -9.23
N VAL A 100 2.77 -4.12 -9.96
CA VAL A 100 2.77 -2.76 -9.39
C VAL A 100 1.47 -2.05 -9.76
N VAL A 101 0.85 -1.42 -8.77
CA VAL A 101 -0.33 -0.57 -8.97
C VAL A 101 -0.01 0.83 -8.45
N VAL A 102 -0.22 1.84 -9.29
CA VAL A 102 -0.11 3.25 -8.88
C VAL A 102 -1.48 3.89 -8.91
N ALA A 103 -1.77 4.67 -7.87
CA ALA A 103 -3.08 5.24 -7.63
C ALA A 103 -2.97 6.63 -6.98
N SER A 104 -4.06 7.40 -7.07
CA SER A 104 -4.20 8.63 -6.27
C SER A 104 -4.31 8.30 -4.77
N ASN A 105 -4.19 9.30 -3.90
CA ASN A 105 -4.25 9.11 -2.45
C ASN A 105 -5.49 8.29 -2.00
N LEU A 106 -6.70 8.71 -2.39
CA LEU A 106 -7.93 8.00 -2.02
C LEU A 106 -8.07 6.62 -2.67
N PHE A 107 -7.64 6.48 -3.93
CA PHE A 107 -7.72 5.18 -4.62
C PHE A 107 -6.71 4.18 -4.04
N GLY A 108 -5.52 4.65 -3.69
CA GLY A 108 -4.50 3.85 -3.01
C GLY A 108 -4.98 3.32 -1.67
N ASP A 109 -5.53 4.20 -0.83
CA ASP A 109 -6.10 3.89 0.48
C ASP A 109 -7.11 2.72 0.40
N ILE A 110 -8.08 2.83 -0.51
CA ILE A 110 -9.09 1.78 -0.74
C ILE A 110 -8.45 0.48 -1.23
N LEU A 111 -7.51 0.55 -2.18
CA LEU A 111 -6.89 -0.63 -2.76
C LEU A 111 -5.97 -1.36 -1.78
N THR A 112 -5.27 -0.64 -0.90
CA THR A 112 -4.39 -1.24 0.11
C THR A 112 -5.18 -1.93 1.22
N ASP A 113 -6.37 -1.42 1.56
CA ASP A 113 -7.26 -2.12 2.49
C ASP A 113 -7.88 -3.36 1.83
N LEU A 114 -8.31 -3.23 0.58
CA LEU A 114 -8.86 -4.34 -0.19
C LEU A 114 -7.83 -5.47 -0.39
N SER A 115 -6.56 -5.14 -0.64
CA SER A 115 -5.51 -6.16 -0.76
C SER A 115 -5.29 -6.89 0.56
N GLY A 116 -5.39 -6.20 1.70
CA GLY A 116 -5.36 -6.84 3.02
C GLY A 116 -6.50 -7.84 3.19
N ALA A 117 -7.73 -7.45 2.83
CA ALA A 117 -8.88 -8.34 2.90
C ALA A 117 -8.74 -9.59 2.00
N VAL A 118 -8.14 -9.46 0.81
CA VAL A 118 -7.90 -10.57 -0.11
C VAL A 118 -6.78 -11.49 0.39
N CYS A 119 -5.74 -10.93 1.01
CA CYS A 119 -4.55 -11.68 1.46
C CYS A 119 -4.63 -12.23 2.88
N GLY A 120 -5.78 -12.10 3.57
CA GLY A 120 -6.04 -12.72 4.87
C GLY A 120 -6.23 -11.76 6.05
N GLY A 121 -5.91 -10.47 5.89
CA GLY A 121 -6.22 -9.44 6.89
C GLY A 121 -5.30 -8.21 6.82
N LEU A 122 -5.79 -7.08 7.32
CA LEU A 122 -5.01 -5.82 7.41
C LEU A 122 -3.78 -5.95 8.33
N GLY A 123 -3.80 -6.89 9.28
CA GLY A 123 -2.68 -7.16 10.20
C GLY A 123 -1.39 -7.62 9.53
N LEU A 124 -1.45 -7.94 8.23
CA LEU A 124 -0.31 -8.43 7.45
C LEU A 124 0.33 -7.36 6.55
N ASN A 125 -0.30 -6.20 6.37
CA ASN A 125 0.10 -5.22 5.35
C ASN A 125 1.11 -4.19 5.88
N PRO A 126 2.40 -4.25 5.48
CA PRO A 126 3.37 -3.20 5.80
C PRO A 126 3.23 -2.00 4.85
N SER A 127 3.78 -0.85 5.25
CA SER A 127 3.87 0.31 4.37
C SER A 127 5.13 1.16 4.61
N ALA A 128 5.43 2.00 3.62
CA ALA A 128 6.51 2.97 3.68
C ALA A 128 6.11 4.29 3.01
N ASN A 129 6.19 5.38 3.76
CA ASN A 129 6.08 6.75 3.31
C ASN A 129 7.50 7.28 3.01
N LEU A 130 7.94 7.06 1.77
CA LEU A 130 9.30 7.36 1.36
C LEU A 130 9.48 8.84 1.00
N ASN A 131 10.64 9.40 1.37
CA ASN A 131 11.22 10.56 0.71
C ASN A 131 12.38 10.08 -0.17
N PRO A 132 12.15 9.81 -1.48
CA PRO A 132 13.14 9.18 -2.33
C PRO A 132 14.47 9.93 -2.43
N GLU A 133 14.43 11.26 -2.33
CA GLU A 133 15.61 12.13 -2.39
C GLU A 133 16.45 12.09 -1.09
N ARG A 134 15.96 11.46 -0.02
CA ARG A 134 16.63 11.34 1.29
C ARG A 134 16.98 12.66 1.96
N ASN A 135 16.32 13.74 1.58
CA ASN A 135 16.47 15.06 2.21
C ASN A 135 15.75 15.13 3.57
N PHE A 136 14.76 14.26 3.76
CA PHE A 136 14.01 14.10 5.01
C PHE A 136 13.90 12.61 5.37
N PRO A 137 13.72 12.27 6.66
CA PRO A 137 13.49 10.89 7.05
C PRO A 137 12.22 10.34 6.39
N SER A 138 12.29 9.08 5.97
CA SER A 138 11.13 8.31 5.54
C SER A 138 10.44 7.70 6.76
N LEU A 139 9.15 7.39 6.64
CA LEU A 139 8.35 6.79 7.71
C LEU A 139 7.90 5.39 7.29
N PHE A 140 7.96 4.44 8.21
CA PHE A 140 7.57 3.04 7.99
C PHE A 140 6.54 2.66 9.04
N GLU A 141 5.36 2.24 8.59
CA GLU A 141 4.23 1.98 9.48
C GLU A 141 3.32 0.88 8.90
N PRO A 142 2.60 0.14 9.75
CA PRO A 142 1.51 -0.72 9.28
C PRO A 142 0.47 0.07 8.48
N VAL A 143 -0.20 -0.58 7.53
CA VAL A 143 -1.38 0.02 6.86
C VAL A 143 -2.54 0.20 7.84
N HIS A 144 -2.70 -0.73 8.79
CA HIS A 144 -3.80 -0.66 9.74
C HIS A 144 -3.69 0.51 10.72
N GLY A 145 -4.84 1.04 11.15
CA GLY A 145 -4.92 2.09 12.16
C GLY A 145 -4.70 1.59 13.59
N SER A 146 -5.18 2.39 14.56
CA SER A 146 -4.97 2.17 15.99
C SER A 146 -5.77 1.02 16.63
N ALA A 147 -6.79 0.50 15.93
CA ALA A 147 -7.70 -0.55 16.38
C ALA A 147 -8.14 -0.41 17.87
N PRO A 148 -8.85 0.68 18.23
CA PRO A 148 -9.18 0.99 19.63
C PRO A 148 -10.01 -0.08 20.34
N ASP A 149 -10.79 -0.84 19.58
CA ASP A 149 -11.63 -1.93 20.03
C ASP A 149 -10.85 -3.14 20.56
N ILE A 150 -9.59 -3.33 20.14
CA ILE A 150 -8.70 -4.40 20.63
C ILE A 150 -7.48 -3.91 21.42
N ALA A 151 -7.33 -2.59 21.57
CA ALA A 151 -6.24 -1.99 22.34
C ALA A 151 -6.18 -2.55 23.77
N GLY A 152 -4.97 -2.92 24.22
CA GLY A 152 -4.74 -3.49 25.55
C GLY A 152 -5.14 -4.97 25.74
N LYS A 153 -5.76 -5.61 24.73
CA LYS A 153 -6.17 -7.02 24.82
C LYS A 153 -5.08 -8.02 24.45
N GLY A 154 -3.95 -7.56 23.90
CA GLY A 154 -2.82 -8.41 23.50
C GLY A 154 -3.13 -9.34 22.32
N VAL A 155 -4.08 -8.98 21.46
CA VAL A 155 -4.53 -9.78 20.31
C VAL A 155 -4.21 -9.14 18.95
N ALA A 156 -3.57 -7.97 18.95
CA ALA A 156 -3.18 -7.30 17.71
C ALA A 156 -2.10 -8.12 16.97
N ASN A 157 -2.21 -8.20 15.65
CA ASN A 157 -1.23 -8.88 14.82
C ASN A 157 0.03 -8.02 14.64
N PRO A 158 1.22 -8.45 15.10
CA PRO A 158 2.44 -7.64 15.00
C PRO A 158 3.10 -7.70 13.62
N VAL A 159 2.63 -8.55 12.70
CA VAL A 159 3.30 -8.85 11.43
C VAL A 159 3.51 -7.60 10.57
N ALA A 160 2.48 -6.79 10.35
CA ALA A 160 2.58 -5.57 9.55
C ALA A 160 3.67 -4.61 10.06
N ALA A 161 3.81 -4.47 11.40
CA ALA A 161 4.84 -3.61 11.99
C ALA A 161 6.24 -4.18 11.76
N ILE A 162 6.42 -5.49 11.92
CA ILE A 162 7.70 -6.19 11.69
C ILE A 162 8.10 -6.06 10.22
N LEU A 163 7.18 -6.31 9.28
CA LEU A 163 7.45 -6.21 7.85
C LEU A 163 7.70 -4.77 7.40
N SER A 164 7.10 -3.77 8.07
CA SER A 164 7.41 -2.35 7.85
C SER A 164 8.84 -2.03 8.33
N ALA A 165 9.28 -2.63 9.45
CA ALA A 165 10.66 -2.54 9.89
C ALA A 165 11.62 -3.21 8.88
N CYS A 166 11.24 -4.32 8.24
CA CYS A 166 12.04 -4.88 7.14
C CYS A 166 12.19 -3.89 5.98
N MET A 167 11.11 -3.22 5.57
CA MET A 167 11.18 -2.17 4.53
C MET A 167 12.08 -1.01 4.97
N MET A 168 12.10 -0.66 6.25
CA MET A 168 13.02 0.33 6.80
C MET A 168 14.48 -0.12 6.68
N LEU A 169 14.78 -1.37 7.07
CA LEU A 169 16.13 -1.94 6.98
C LEU A 169 16.65 -1.94 5.53
N ASP A 170 15.79 -2.36 4.60
CA ASP A 170 16.06 -2.31 3.16
C ASP A 170 16.35 -0.86 2.71
N TRP A 171 15.57 0.10 3.19
CA TRP A 171 15.72 1.51 2.82
C TRP A 171 16.98 2.17 3.38
N VAL A 172 17.38 1.87 4.62
CA VAL A 172 18.59 2.46 5.23
C VAL A 172 19.88 1.80 4.75
N GLY A 173 19.79 0.67 4.04
CA GLY A 173 20.95 -0.04 3.52
C GLY A 173 21.67 -0.89 4.57
N VAL A 174 20.92 -1.42 5.56
CA VAL A 174 21.42 -2.52 6.39
C VAL A 174 21.64 -3.75 5.50
N ASP A 175 22.50 -4.67 5.93
CA ASP A 175 22.74 -5.92 5.22
C ASP A 175 21.40 -6.58 4.81
N PRO A 176 21.16 -6.80 3.50
CA PRO A 176 19.93 -7.41 2.99
C PRO A 176 19.63 -8.77 3.62
N GLU A 177 20.63 -9.49 4.13
CA GLU A 177 20.42 -10.76 4.82
C GLU A 177 19.57 -10.59 6.08
N VAL A 178 19.67 -9.47 6.79
CA VAL A 178 18.91 -9.21 8.03
C VAL A 178 17.41 -9.05 7.75
N SER A 179 17.06 -8.25 6.74
CA SER A 179 15.66 -8.06 6.37
C SER A 179 15.09 -9.33 5.74
N ALA A 180 15.88 -10.05 4.93
CA ALA A 180 15.49 -11.33 4.34
C ALA A 180 15.25 -12.42 5.39
N ALA A 181 16.15 -12.56 6.37
CA ALA A 181 15.99 -13.50 7.49
C ALA A 181 14.74 -13.19 8.32
N THR A 182 14.48 -11.90 8.59
CA THR A 182 13.29 -11.47 9.33
C THR A 182 12.00 -11.79 8.57
N ARG A 183 11.93 -11.49 7.26
CA ARG A 183 10.78 -11.86 6.41
C ARG A 183 10.57 -13.37 6.38
N LYS A 184 11.64 -14.14 6.21
CA LYS A 184 11.60 -15.61 6.21
C LYS A 184 11.06 -16.16 7.51
N ALA A 185 11.52 -15.65 8.66
CA ALA A 185 11.03 -16.06 9.97
C ALA A 185 9.52 -15.81 10.13
N VAL A 186 9.05 -14.62 9.71
CA VAL A 186 7.60 -14.30 9.70
C VAL A 186 6.82 -15.28 8.84
N TYR A 187 7.27 -15.53 7.62
CA TYR A 187 6.59 -16.47 6.71
C TYR A 187 6.58 -17.89 7.26
N SER A 188 7.68 -18.36 7.85
CA SER A 188 7.74 -19.68 8.46
C SER A 188 6.82 -19.85 9.68
N CYS A 189 6.58 -18.79 10.48
CA CYS A 189 5.55 -18.83 11.52
C CYS A 189 4.15 -18.96 10.92
N LEU A 190 3.83 -18.14 9.91
CA LEU A 190 2.52 -18.16 9.26
C LEU A 190 2.24 -19.50 8.56
N GLU A 191 3.23 -20.06 7.86
CA GLU A 191 3.15 -21.40 7.23
C GLU A 191 2.95 -22.53 8.25
N ALA A 192 3.52 -22.39 9.45
CA ALA A 192 3.31 -23.33 10.56
C ALA A 192 1.95 -23.16 11.27
N GLY A 193 1.12 -22.20 10.86
CA GLY A 193 -0.15 -21.87 11.52
C GLY A 193 0.03 -21.13 12.85
N GLU A 194 1.23 -20.67 13.16
CA GLU A 194 1.57 -19.88 14.35
C GLU A 194 1.18 -18.42 14.11
N ALA A 195 -0.12 -18.16 14.05
CA ALA A 195 -0.67 -16.85 13.71
C ALA A 195 -1.60 -16.30 14.79
N THR A 196 -1.91 -15.01 14.69
CA THR A 196 -2.89 -14.32 15.55
C THR A 196 -4.32 -14.49 15.00
N GLY A 197 -5.32 -14.10 15.80
CA GLY A 197 -6.72 -14.46 15.55
C GLY A 197 -7.36 -13.84 14.29
N ASP A 198 -6.86 -12.69 13.84
CA ASP A 198 -7.35 -11.98 12.64
C ASP A 198 -7.17 -12.80 11.36
N VAL A 199 -6.15 -13.65 11.32
CA VAL A 199 -5.82 -14.54 10.19
C VAL A 199 -6.15 -16.02 10.51
N GLY A 200 -7.02 -16.27 11.49
CA GLY A 200 -7.51 -17.61 11.85
C GLY A 200 -6.61 -18.40 12.81
N GLY A 201 -5.56 -17.78 13.35
CA GLY A 201 -4.69 -18.40 14.35
C GLY A 201 -5.24 -18.29 15.78
N LYS A 202 -4.39 -18.66 16.76
CA LYS A 202 -4.75 -18.68 18.20
C LYS A 202 -3.74 -17.95 19.09
N LEU A 203 -2.66 -17.44 18.51
CA LEU A 203 -1.63 -16.77 19.29
C LEU A 203 -2.08 -15.37 19.70
N THR A 204 -1.57 -14.94 20.85
CA THR A 204 -1.57 -13.53 21.24
C THR A 204 -0.48 -12.79 20.47
N SER A 205 -0.47 -11.46 20.53
CA SER A 205 0.61 -10.63 19.96
C SER A 205 1.98 -11.11 20.46
N ARG A 206 2.08 -11.38 21.77
CA ARG A 206 3.29 -11.87 22.41
C ARG A 206 3.62 -13.30 22.00
N GLY A 207 2.62 -14.18 21.91
CA GLY A 207 2.80 -15.56 21.49
C GLY A 207 3.38 -15.66 20.07
N PHE A 208 2.95 -14.77 19.16
CA PHE A 208 3.55 -14.69 17.82
C PHE A 208 5.03 -14.31 17.88
N LEU A 209 5.40 -13.32 18.70
CA LEU A 209 6.81 -12.93 18.88
C LEU A 209 7.66 -14.06 19.48
N GLU A 210 7.12 -14.79 20.47
CA GLU A 210 7.78 -15.94 21.08
C GLU A 210 8.02 -17.08 20.07
N ALA A 211 7.11 -17.25 19.11
CA ALA A 211 7.28 -18.17 17.99
C ALA A 211 8.29 -17.67 16.94
N LEU A 212 8.33 -16.35 16.69
CA LEU A 212 9.20 -15.74 15.70
C LEU A 212 10.67 -15.74 16.12
N LEU A 213 10.97 -15.36 17.37
CA LEU A 213 12.35 -15.12 17.84
C LEU A 213 13.31 -16.30 17.60
N PRO A 214 12.93 -17.58 17.87
CA PRO A 214 13.80 -18.72 17.60
C PRO A 214 14.13 -18.95 16.11
N ARG A 215 13.36 -18.36 15.19
CA ARG A 215 13.53 -18.47 13.73
C ARG A 215 14.37 -17.35 13.13
N LEU A 216 14.69 -16.32 13.92
CA LEU A 216 15.64 -15.29 13.52
C LEU A 216 17.05 -15.87 13.64
N GLU A 217 17.48 -16.55 12.58
CA GLU A 217 18.89 -16.90 12.37
C GLU A 217 19.60 -15.64 11.86
N ILE A 218 20.07 -14.80 12.80
CA ILE A 218 20.93 -13.64 12.54
C ILE A 218 22.33 -13.93 13.09
#